data_AF-A0A7S4QWJ3-F1
#
_entry.id   AF-A0A7S4QWJ3-F1
#
_cell.length_a   1.000
_cell.length_b   1.000
_cell.length_c   1.000
_cell.angle_alpha   90.00
_cell.angle_beta   90.00
_cell.angle_gamma   90.00
#
_symmetry.space_group_name_H-M   'P 1'
#
loop_
_entity.id
_entity.type
_entity.pdbx_description
1 polymer ?
#
loop_
_entity_poly.entity_id
_entity_poly.type
_entity_poly.pdbx_seq_one_letter_code
_entity_poly.pdbx_strand_id
1 'polypeptide(L)'
;PIMRMHPLHEPAWYHRYQHIYAPFLFALMTIAKVFQQDYEVAMSKRLYHIDATCRYGSKWNLIRFWGMKIITSGYMIAVPCYFHGIARGLALFVIGHMTCGELLATMFIVNHVIEGVSYAKKNTVEDAAAATAAADVKESEGEEKKSAETENNDTTVHPPSTMYGTTPMEQTRSDAAAKSTSGKLAYVPYNDWAAVQCQTSVNWSPGSWFWNHFSGGLSHQIEHHLFPSICHTNYCYIQDVVEKTCAEYGVPYQAEPNLFVAYKKMMAHLKFLGNEKVKS
;
A
#
# COMPACT_ATOMS: atom_id res chain seq x y z
N PRO A 1 4.14 -8.75 -17.22
CA PRO A 1 2.71 -8.49 -16.84
C PRO A 1 2.09 -7.48 -17.82
N ILE A 2 0.76 -7.45 -17.95
CA ILE A 2 0.07 -6.50 -18.85
C ILE A 2 0.34 -5.04 -18.43
N MET A 3 0.47 -4.79 -17.13
CA MET A 3 0.84 -3.48 -16.58
C MET A 3 2.10 -3.59 -15.72
N ARG A 4 2.97 -2.59 -15.84
CA ARG A 4 4.19 -2.42 -15.07
C ARG A 4 3.92 -1.47 -13.91
N MET A 5 3.68 -2.04 -12.73
CA MET A 5 3.47 -1.30 -11.47
C MET A 5 4.69 -1.31 -10.55
N HIS A 6 5.73 -2.08 -10.91
CA HIS A 6 6.96 -2.23 -10.14
C HIS A 6 8.19 -2.09 -11.06
N PRO A 7 9.29 -1.45 -10.62
CA PRO A 7 10.49 -1.27 -11.45
C PRO A 7 11.13 -2.59 -11.90
N LEU A 8 11.03 -3.65 -11.10
CA LEU A 8 11.57 -4.98 -11.45
C LEU A 8 10.73 -5.76 -12.47
N HIS A 9 9.56 -5.27 -12.87
CA HIS A 9 8.80 -5.93 -13.93
C HIS A 9 9.50 -5.75 -15.28
N GLU A 10 9.66 -6.87 -16.00
CA GLU A 10 10.22 -6.90 -17.35
C GLU A 10 9.50 -5.91 -18.28
N PRO A 11 10.24 -5.10 -19.06
CA PRO A 11 9.67 -4.06 -19.89
C PRO A 11 9.16 -4.67 -21.20
N ALA A 12 7.97 -4.26 -21.60
CA ALA A 12 7.38 -4.60 -22.89
C ALA A 12 7.06 -3.34 -23.69
N TRP A 13 7.05 -3.46 -25.02
CA TRP A 13 6.83 -2.32 -25.93
C TRP A 13 5.51 -1.58 -25.69
N TYR A 14 4.49 -2.27 -25.15
CA TYR A 14 3.19 -1.68 -24.86
C TYR A 14 3.18 -0.90 -23.53
N HIS A 15 4.12 -1.15 -22.60
CA HIS A 15 4.16 -0.44 -21.31
C HIS A 15 4.34 1.07 -21.45
N ARG A 16 4.97 1.55 -22.53
CA ARG A 16 5.06 3.00 -22.81
C ARG A 16 3.70 3.70 -22.87
N TYR A 17 2.64 2.97 -23.19
CA TYR A 17 1.26 3.47 -23.27
C TYR A 17 0.39 3.06 -22.08
N GLN A 18 0.98 2.47 -21.03
CA GLN A 18 0.18 1.91 -19.94
C GLN A 18 -0.67 2.92 -19.19
N HIS A 19 -0.20 4.16 -19.05
CA HIS A 19 -0.99 5.25 -18.48
C HIS A 19 -2.26 5.58 -19.30
N ILE A 20 -2.32 5.21 -20.59
CA ILE A 20 -3.49 5.43 -21.45
C ILE A 20 -4.50 4.28 -21.28
N TYR A 21 -4.04 3.03 -21.29
CA TYR A 21 -4.93 1.88 -21.18
C TYR A 21 -5.21 1.45 -19.73
N ALA A 22 -4.47 1.97 -18.74
CA ALA A 22 -4.62 1.60 -17.33
C ALA A 22 -6.03 1.88 -16.79
N PRO A 23 -6.64 3.08 -17.00
CA PRO A 23 -8.02 3.31 -16.59
C PRO A 23 -8.99 2.31 -17.22
N PHE A 24 -8.79 1.93 -18.47
CA PHE A 24 -9.64 0.90 -19.06
C PHE A 24 -9.48 -0.47 -18.40
N LEU A 25 -8.25 -0.88 -18.07
CA LEU A 25 -7.99 -2.15 -17.36
C LEU A 25 -8.52 -2.14 -15.92
N PHE A 26 -8.40 -1.00 -15.24
CA PHE A 26 -8.91 -0.78 -13.90
C PHE A 26 -10.44 -0.87 -13.86
N ALA A 27 -11.13 -0.26 -14.82
CA ALA A 27 -12.58 -0.42 -15.03
C ALA A 27 -13.00 -1.89 -15.12
N LEU A 28 -12.19 -2.73 -15.76
CA LEU A 28 -12.47 -4.15 -15.96
C LEU A 28 -12.23 -5.03 -14.72
N MET A 29 -11.55 -4.51 -13.68
CA MET A 29 -11.18 -5.32 -12.51
C MET A 29 -12.39 -5.93 -11.79
N THR A 30 -13.51 -5.21 -11.70
CA THR A 30 -14.70 -5.76 -11.01
C THR A 30 -15.35 -6.89 -11.81
N ILE A 31 -15.32 -6.82 -13.13
CA ILE A 31 -15.81 -7.90 -14.01
C ILE A 31 -14.93 -9.13 -13.85
N ALA A 32 -13.59 -8.95 -13.92
CA ALA A 32 -12.64 -10.02 -13.69
C ALA A 32 -12.81 -10.63 -12.29
N LYS A 33 -13.06 -9.81 -11.27
CA LYS A 33 -13.33 -10.30 -9.92
C LYS A 33 -14.58 -11.19 -9.86
N VAL A 34 -15.67 -10.73 -10.48
CA VAL A 34 -16.95 -11.44 -10.45
C VAL A 34 -16.89 -12.79 -11.18
N PHE A 35 -16.28 -12.85 -12.37
CA PHE A 35 -16.34 -14.04 -13.22
C PHE A 35 -15.10 -14.93 -13.16
N GLN A 36 -13.96 -14.38 -12.77
CA GLN A 36 -12.69 -15.13 -12.76
C GLN A 36 -12.18 -15.31 -11.31
N GLN A 37 -11.80 -14.23 -10.63
CA GLN A 37 -11.08 -14.33 -9.35
C GLN A 37 -11.91 -15.03 -8.27
N ASP A 38 -13.18 -14.68 -8.12
CA ASP A 38 -14.05 -15.29 -7.12
C ASP A 38 -14.23 -16.81 -7.36
N TYR A 39 -14.28 -17.22 -8.64
CA TYR A 39 -14.35 -18.63 -9.02
C TYR A 39 -13.05 -19.37 -8.68
N GLU A 40 -11.92 -18.80 -9.10
CA GLU A 40 -10.58 -19.36 -8.85
C GLU A 40 -10.33 -19.55 -7.35
N VAL A 41 -10.66 -18.56 -6.52
CA VAL A 41 -10.47 -18.65 -5.06
C VAL A 41 -11.43 -19.67 -4.45
N ALA A 42 -12.69 -19.74 -4.89
CA ALA A 42 -13.65 -20.72 -4.38
C ALA A 42 -13.23 -22.17 -4.69
N MET A 43 -12.63 -22.41 -5.87
CA MET A 43 -12.15 -23.73 -6.28
C MET A 43 -10.80 -24.09 -5.66
N SER A 44 -9.82 -23.19 -5.74
CA SER A 44 -8.45 -23.43 -5.26
C SER A 44 -8.30 -23.29 -3.75
N LYS A 45 -9.27 -22.64 -3.09
CA LYS A 45 -9.23 -22.22 -1.68
C LYS A 45 -7.97 -21.41 -1.35
N ARG A 46 -7.41 -20.71 -2.35
CA ARG A 46 -6.24 -19.85 -2.19
C ARG A 46 -6.46 -18.53 -2.88
N LEU A 47 -5.98 -17.46 -2.26
CA LEU A 47 -5.89 -16.13 -2.85
C LEU A 47 -4.41 -15.74 -2.89
N TYR A 48 -3.79 -15.90 -4.06
CA TYR A 48 -2.34 -15.78 -4.20
C TYR A 48 -1.60 -16.71 -3.21
N HIS A 49 -0.94 -16.12 -2.20
CA HIS A 49 -0.20 -16.83 -1.15
C HIS A 49 -1.01 -17.01 0.14
N ILE A 50 -2.23 -16.47 0.21
CA ILE A 50 -3.09 -16.52 1.39
C ILE A 50 -3.99 -17.76 1.30
N ASP A 51 -3.99 -18.56 2.36
CA ASP A 51 -4.90 -19.67 2.52
C ASP A 51 -6.32 -19.17 2.80
N ALA A 52 -7.28 -19.55 1.95
CA ALA A 52 -8.67 -19.13 2.04
C ALA A 52 -9.58 -20.25 2.57
N THR A 53 -9.02 -21.30 3.17
CA THR A 53 -9.81 -22.43 3.71
C THR A 53 -10.75 -21.99 4.84
N CYS A 54 -10.38 -20.97 5.63
CA CYS A 54 -11.27 -20.41 6.65
C CYS A 54 -12.59 -19.88 6.04
N ARG A 55 -12.54 -19.35 4.81
CA ARG A 55 -13.70 -18.81 4.10
C ARG A 55 -14.40 -19.88 3.25
N TYR A 56 -13.69 -20.78 2.59
CA TYR A 56 -14.27 -21.74 1.62
C TYR A 56 -14.18 -23.23 2.04
N GLY A 57 -13.71 -23.52 3.25
CA GLY A 57 -13.54 -24.88 3.76
C GLY A 57 -14.85 -25.53 4.20
N SER A 58 -15.80 -24.75 4.70
CA SER A 58 -17.12 -25.24 5.12
C SER A 58 -18.11 -25.29 3.96
N LYS A 59 -18.87 -26.39 3.86
CA LYS A 59 -19.95 -26.56 2.88
C LYS A 59 -20.99 -25.44 2.99
N TRP A 60 -21.30 -25.01 4.22
CA TRP A 60 -22.24 -23.91 4.47
C TRP A 60 -21.74 -22.57 3.93
N ASN A 61 -20.45 -22.29 4.06
CA ASN A 61 -19.88 -21.08 3.48
C ASN A 61 -19.89 -21.11 1.95
N LEU A 62 -19.68 -22.29 1.36
CA LEU A 62 -19.73 -22.46 -0.09
C LEU A 62 -21.17 -22.30 -0.63
N ILE A 63 -22.16 -22.87 0.06
CA ILE A 63 -23.59 -22.66 -0.25
C ILE A 63 -23.93 -21.17 -0.16
N ARG A 64 -23.52 -20.50 0.93
CA ARG A 64 -23.74 -19.05 1.11
C ARG A 64 -23.08 -18.23 0.00
N PHE A 65 -21.84 -18.56 -0.36
CA PHE A 65 -21.10 -17.88 -1.44
C PHE A 65 -21.83 -18.00 -2.79
N TRP A 66 -22.21 -19.22 -3.18
CA TRP A 66 -22.94 -19.44 -4.44
C TRP A 66 -24.34 -18.83 -4.42
N GLY A 67 -25.04 -18.91 -3.28
CA GLY A 67 -26.33 -18.25 -3.08
C GLY A 67 -26.22 -16.73 -3.28
N MET A 68 -25.24 -16.09 -2.63
CA MET A 68 -24.98 -14.65 -2.80
C MET A 68 -24.61 -14.31 -4.25
N LYS A 69 -23.82 -15.16 -4.94
CA LYS A 69 -23.50 -14.99 -6.36
C LYS A 69 -24.74 -15.02 -7.25
N ILE A 70 -25.62 -15.99 -7.05
CA ILE A 70 -26.87 -16.14 -7.81
C ILE A 70 -27.78 -14.93 -7.58
N ILE A 71 -27.99 -14.53 -6.31
CA ILE A 71 -28.81 -13.36 -5.96
C ILE A 71 -28.25 -12.10 -6.62
N THR A 72 -26.94 -11.89 -6.51
CA THR A 72 -26.25 -10.71 -7.06
C THR A 72 -26.30 -10.68 -8.59
N SER A 73 -26.13 -11.84 -9.25
CA SER A 73 -26.23 -11.95 -10.71
C SER A 73 -27.68 -11.78 -11.19
N GLY A 74 -28.64 -12.29 -10.42
CA GLY A 74 -30.07 -12.06 -10.67
C GLY A 74 -30.41 -10.57 -10.62
N TYR A 75 -29.98 -9.88 -9.56
CA TYR A 75 -30.20 -8.45 -9.38
C TYR A 75 -29.49 -7.59 -10.45
N MET A 76 -28.22 -7.86 -10.75
CA MET A 76 -27.43 -6.98 -11.65
C MET A 76 -27.55 -7.33 -13.13
N ILE A 77 -27.92 -8.56 -13.50
CA ILE A 77 -28.03 -9.00 -14.90
C ILE A 77 -29.46 -9.37 -15.24
N ALA A 78 -30.07 -10.33 -14.52
CA ALA A 78 -31.35 -10.88 -14.93
C ALA A 78 -32.50 -9.86 -14.86
N VAL A 79 -32.57 -9.07 -13.78
CA VAL A 79 -33.60 -8.03 -13.59
C VAL A 79 -33.51 -6.95 -14.68
N PRO A 80 -32.36 -6.30 -14.94
CA PRO A 80 -32.26 -5.34 -16.05
C PRO A 80 -32.56 -5.94 -17.42
N CYS A 81 -32.11 -7.17 -17.69
CA CYS A 81 -32.40 -7.86 -18.95
C CYS A 81 -33.90 -8.16 -19.12
N TYR A 82 -34.61 -8.48 -18.05
CA TYR A 82 -36.05 -8.74 -18.06
C TYR A 82 -36.85 -7.46 -18.34
N PHE A 83 -36.55 -6.36 -17.66
CA PHE A 83 -37.33 -5.11 -17.79
C PHE A 83 -36.95 -4.26 -19.00
N HIS A 84 -35.69 -4.30 -19.45
CA HIS A 84 -35.19 -3.42 -20.52
C HIS A 84 -34.76 -4.16 -21.79
N GLY A 85 -34.87 -5.50 -21.81
CA GLY A 85 -34.39 -6.37 -22.87
C GLY A 85 -32.90 -6.72 -22.72
N ILE A 86 -32.50 -7.84 -23.30
CA ILE A 86 -31.16 -8.45 -23.12
C ILE A 86 -30.03 -7.46 -23.44
N ALA A 87 -30.08 -6.81 -24.61
CA ALA A 87 -29.00 -5.92 -25.04
C ALA A 87 -28.80 -4.74 -24.08
N ARG A 88 -29.88 -4.07 -23.66
CA ARG A 88 -29.80 -2.92 -22.75
C ARG A 88 -29.44 -3.35 -21.33
N GLY A 89 -29.98 -4.48 -20.86
CA GLY A 89 -29.65 -5.02 -19.54
C GLY A 89 -28.16 -5.35 -19.40
N LEU A 90 -27.58 -6.02 -20.41
CA LEU A 90 -26.14 -6.30 -20.44
C LEU A 90 -25.31 -5.03 -20.55
N ALA A 91 -25.74 -4.04 -21.33
CA ALA A 91 -25.05 -2.75 -21.41
C ALA A 91 -25.02 -2.03 -20.05
N LEU A 92 -26.14 -2.00 -19.32
CA LEU A 92 -26.21 -1.44 -17.96
C LEU A 92 -25.28 -2.16 -16.98
N PHE A 93 -25.24 -3.50 -17.06
CA PHE A 93 -24.32 -4.30 -16.26
C PHE A 93 -22.85 -3.92 -16.52
N VAL A 94 -22.45 -3.85 -17.79
CA VAL A 94 -21.07 -3.49 -18.17
C VAL A 94 -20.73 -2.07 -17.73
N ILE A 95 -21.59 -1.09 -18.00
CA ILE A 95 -21.35 0.32 -17.62
C ILE A 95 -21.24 0.47 -16.10
N GLY A 96 -22.13 -0.18 -15.34
CA GLY A 96 -22.11 -0.16 -13.88
C GLY A 96 -20.82 -0.75 -13.32
N HIS A 97 -20.38 -1.89 -13.86
CA HIS A 97 -19.12 -2.51 -13.45
C HIS A 97 -17.89 -1.71 -13.85
N MET A 98 -17.87 -1.11 -15.04
CA MET A 98 -16.78 -0.23 -15.47
C MET A 98 -16.66 0.99 -14.55
N THR A 99 -17.79 1.61 -14.21
CA THR A 99 -17.84 2.76 -13.29
C THR A 99 -17.35 2.38 -11.89
N CYS A 100 -17.85 1.26 -11.36
CA CYS A 100 -17.47 0.76 -10.05
C CYS A 100 -15.99 0.34 -10.01
N GLY A 101 -15.49 -0.29 -11.08
CA GLY A 101 -14.09 -0.68 -11.22
C GLY A 101 -13.16 0.51 -11.21
N GLU A 102 -13.49 1.57 -11.97
CA GLU A 102 -12.70 2.80 -11.95
C GLU A 102 -12.70 3.49 -10.59
N LEU A 103 -13.85 3.57 -9.93
CA LEU A 103 -13.96 4.19 -8.62
C LEU A 103 -13.10 3.46 -7.59
N LEU A 104 -13.21 2.12 -7.53
CA LEU A 104 -12.42 1.30 -6.61
C LEU A 104 -10.93 1.34 -6.92
N ALA A 105 -10.56 1.23 -8.19
CA ALA A 105 -9.16 1.30 -8.59
C ALA A 105 -8.53 2.65 -8.26
N THR A 106 -9.27 3.74 -8.48
CA THR A 106 -8.82 5.10 -8.13
C THR A 106 -8.64 5.26 -6.63
N MET A 107 -9.44 4.61 -5.79
CA MET A 107 -9.31 4.71 -4.32
C MET A 107 -8.26 3.77 -3.72
N PHE A 108 -7.95 2.64 -4.35
CA PHE A 108 -7.01 1.63 -3.82
C PHE A 108 -5.60 1.74 -4.41
N ILE A 109 -5.48 1.96 -5.72
CA ILE A 109 -4.19 1.86 -6.42
C ILE A 109 -3.34 3.12 -6.18
N VAL A 110 -3.98 4.28 -6.06
CA VAL A 110 -3.28 5.57 -5.83
C VAL A 110 -2.45 5.55 -4.56
N ASN A 111 -2.83 4.74 -3.56
CA ASN A 111 -2.13 4.65 -2.29
C ASN A 111 -0.78 3.93 -2.37
N HIS A 112 -0.51 3.15 -3.43
CA HIS A 112 0.72 2.35 -3.54
C HIS A 112 1.48 2.53 -4.86
N VAL A 113 0.82 3.04 -5.91
CA VAL A 113 1.41 3.19 -7.24
C VAL A 113 1.40 4.67 -7.62
N ILE A 114 2.15 5.47 -6.87
CA ILE A 114 2.27 6.91 -7.05
C ILE A 114 3.75 7.32 -6.98
N GLU A 115 4.07 8.49 -7.54
CA GLU A 115 5.37 9.12 -7.35
C GLU A 115 5.64 9.36 -5.85
N GLY A 116 6.90 9.19 -5.43
CA GLY A 116 7.34 9.41 -4.06
C GLY A 116 7.31 8.15 -3.19
N VAL A 117 6.50 7.16 -3.53
CA VAL A 117 6.43 5.89 -2.81
C VAL A 117 7.61 5.00 -3.17
N SER A 118 8.25 4.42 -2.15
CA SER A 118 9.38 3.51 -2.29
C SER A 118 8.93 2.07 -2.57
N TYR A 119 9.84 1.25 -3.11
CA TYR A 119 9.62 -0.18 -3.32
C TYR A 119 10.47 -1.01 -2.36
N ALA A 120 9.85 -1.98 -1.69
CA ALA A 120 10.57 -2.88 -0.80
C ALA A 120 11.51 -3.79 -1.61
N LYS A 121 12.79 -3.84 -1.23
CA LYS A 121 13.79 -4.75 -1.78
C LYS A 121 14.25 -5.70 -0.68
N LYS A 122 14.35 -7.01 -0.98
CA LYS A 122 14.91 -7.97 -0.04
C LYS A 122 16.43 -7.72 0.07
N ASN A 123 16.94 -7.53 1.29
CA ASN A 123 18.39 -7.40 1.52
C ASN A 123 19.12 -8.63 0.95
N THR A 124 20.19 -8.44 0.19
CA THR A 124 21.10 -9.54 -0.16
C THR A 124 21.98 -9.89 1.04
N VAL A 125 22.63 -11.07 1.01
CA VAL A 125 23.60 -11.48 2.05
C VAL A 125 24.74 -10.47 2.15
N GLU A 126 25.11 -9.84 1.04
CA GLU A 126 26.13 -8.78 0.95
C GLU A 126 25.65 -7.46 1.59
N ASP A 127 24.38 -7.08 1.38
CA ASP A 127 23.78 -5.90 2.02
C ASP A 127 23.71 -6.06 3.55
N ALA A 128 23.46 -7.29 4.03
CA ALA A 128 23.45 -7.62 5.45
C ALA A 128 24.87 -7.62 6.05
N ALA A 129 25.85 -8.21 5.36
CA ALA A 129 27.25 -8.24 5.79
C ALA A 129 27.89 -6.84 5.82
N ALA A 130 27.54 -5.96 4.87
CA ALA A 130 27.98 -4.56 4.86
C ALA A 130 27.37 -3.75 6.02
N ALA A 131 26.12 -4.03 6.40
CA ALA A 131 25.48 -3.42 7.56
C ALA A 131 26.13 -3.88 8.89
N THR A 132 26.48 -5.17 9.01
CA THR A 132 27.21 -5.71 10.17
C THR A 132 28.62 -5.14 10.28
N ALA A 133 29.37 -5.09 9.17
CA ALA A 133 30.73 -4.53 9.15
C ALA A 133 30.75 -3.01 9.44
N ALA A 134 29.71 -2.27 9.05
CA ALA A 134 29.57 -0.85 9.37
C ALA A 134 29.16 -0.59 10.83
N ALA A 135 28.49 -1.55 11.49
CA ALA A 135 28.18 -1.51 12.91
C ALA A 135 29.42 -1.79 13.78
N ASP A 136 30.24 -2.78 13.41
CA ASP A 136 31.46 -3.16 14.14
C ASP A 136 32.54 -2.06 14.12
N VAL A 137 32.60 -1.24 13.05
CA VAL A 137 33.56 -0.13 12.97
C VAL A 137 33.14 1.04 13.88
N LYS A 138 31.83 1.26 14.08
CA LYS A 138 31.32 2.40 14.87
C LYS A 138 31.28 2.15 16.38
N GLU A 139 31.28 0.90 16.83
CA GLU A 139 31.39 0.58 18.26
C GLU A 139 32.78 0.92 18.81
N SER A 140 33.80 1.01 17.94
CA SER A 140 35.18 1.38 18.32
C SER A 140 35.44 2.89 18.45
N GLU A 141 34.53 3.76 18.00
CA GLU A 141 34.71 5.23 17.98
C GLU A 141 33.81 5.98 19.00
N GLY A 142 32.96 5.26 19.76
CA GLY A 142 31.95 5.87 20.64
C GLY A 142 32.25 5.91 22.15
N GLU A 143 33.26 5.20 22.63
CA GLU A 143 33.58 5.11 24.08
C GLU A 143 34.61 6.16 24.54
N GLU A 144 34.38 7.45 24.27
CA GLU A 144 35.14 8.47 24.96
C GLU A 144 34.33 9.76 25.18
N LYS A 145 33.41 9.70 26.14
CA LYS A 145 33.10 10.76 27.13
C LYS A 145 31.69 10.55 27.70
N LYS A 146 31.63 10.14 28.96
CA LYS A 146 30.64 10.66 29.91
C LYS A 146 31.08 10.39 31.35
N SER A 147 31.51 11.43 32.02
CA SER A 147 31.53 11.52 33.48
C SER A 147 31.01 12.90 33.90
N ALA A 148 30.42 12.93 35.09
CA ALA A 148 29.85 14.04 35.86
C ALA A 148 28.33 14.28 35.73
N GLU A 149 27.70 14.15 36.90
CA GLU A 149 26.30 14.29 37.31
C GLU A 149 25.73 15.71 37.10
N THR A 150 24.40 15.85 37.03
CA THR A 150 23.58 16.55 38.05
C THR A 150 22.09 16.30 37.77
N GLU A 151 21.31 16.00 38.82
CA GLU A 151 19.84 15.92 38.83
C GLU A 151 19.18 17.24 38.38
N ASN A 152 18.09 17.17 37.61
CA ASN A 152 16.84 17.93 37.85
C ASN A 152 15.76 17.67 36.78
N ASN A 153 14.57 17.31 37.28
CA ASN A 153 13.24 17.40 36.67
C ASN A 153 13.06 16.85 35.24
N ASP A 154 12.79 15.54 35.16
CA ASP A 154 12.67 14.81 33.91
C ASP A 154 11.25 14.83 33.34
N THR A 155 10.97 15.81 32.47
CA THR A 155 9.94 15.69 31.42
C THR A 155 10.58 15.34 30.08
N THR A 156 11.66 14.56 30.06
CA THR A 156 12.16 13.98 28.81
C THR A 156 11.24 12.84 28.41
N VAL A 157 10.59 13.02 27.27
CA VAL A 157 9.91 11.95 26.57
C VAL A 157 11.02 11.01 26.11
N HIS A 158 11.24 9.92 26.85
CA HIS A 158 12.15 8.87 26.42
C HIS A 158 11.56 8.19 25.18
N PRO A 159 12.31 8.05 24.08
CA PRO A 159 11.85 7.31 22.92
C PRO A 159 11.47 5.88 23.35
N PRO A 160 10.41 5.28 22.79
CA PRO A 160 9.94 3.97 23.19
C PRO A 160 11.01 2.91 22.90
N SER A 161 11.62 2.36 23.94
CA SER A 161 12.58 1.27 23.87
C SER A 161 11.89 -0.09 23.83
N THR A 162 12.42 -1.06 23.07
CA THR A 162 11.95 -2.45 23.17
C THR A 162 12.54 -3.13 24.42
N MET A 163 12.07 -4.33 24.77
CA MET A 163 12.68 -5.18 25.81
C MET A 163 14.18 -5.48 25.58
N TYR A 164 14.70 -5.17 24.39
CA TYR A 164 16.10 -5.35 24.00
C TYR A 164 16.89 -4.03 23.95
N GLY A 165 16.36 -2.95 24.52
CA GLY A 165 17.06 -1.65 24.63
C GLY A 165 16.88 -0.78 23.39
N THR A 166 17.54 -1.12 22.28
CA THR A 166 17.40 -0.36 21.02
C THR A 166 16.24 -0.90 20.20
N THR A 167 15.51 0.00 19.54
CA THR A 167 14.49 -0.41 18.57
C THR A 167 15.17 -0.83 17.25
N PRO A 168 14.60 -1.77 16.47
CA PRO A 168 15.00 -1.96 15.07
C PRO A 168 15.00 -0.65 14.27
N MET A 169 14.18 0.32 14.71
CA MET A 169 14.08 1.67 14.19
C MET A 169 15.31 2.54 14.52
N GLU A 170 16.00 2.37 15.66
CA GLU A 170 17.28 3.03 15.99
C GLU A 170 18.38 2.68 14.98
N GLN A 171 18.47 1.39 14.64
CA GLN A 171 19.45 0.87 13.68
C GLN A 171 19.14 1.38 12.28
N THR A 172 17.87 1.27 11.88
CA THR A 172 17.34 1.78 10.59
C THR A 172 17.56 3.29 10.44
N ARG A 173 17.39 4.06 11.52
CA ARG A 173 17.64 5.52 11.59
C ARG A 173 19.11 5.86 11.35
N SER A 174 20.02 5.12 11.98
CA SER A 174 21.47 5.31 11.80
C SER A 174 21.93 5.02 10.37
N ASP A 175 21.33 4.01 9.75
CA ASP A 175 21.59 3.62 8.36
C ASP A 175 21.00 4.60 7.34
N ALA A 176 19.81 5.14 7.60
CA ALA A 176 19.15 6.12 6.74
C ALA A 176 19.88 7.47 6.77
N ALA A 177 20.27 7.95 7.95
CA ALA A 177 21.03 9.18 8.13
C ALA A 177 22.40 9.11 7.43
N ALA A 178 23.04 7.95 7.41
CA ALA A 178 24.32 7.75 6.72
C ALA A 178 24.20 7.73 5.19
N LYS A 179 23.01 7.46 4.62
CA LYS A 179 22.79 7.23 3.18
C LYS A 179 22.18 8.43 2.42
N SER A 180 21.73 9.48 3.12
CA SER A 180 21.12 10.67 2.49
C SER A 180 22.18 11.68 2.02
N THR A 181 22.75 11.48 0.82
CA THR A 181 23.63 12.49 0.18
C THR A 181 23.46 12.66 -1.34
N SER A 182 22.48 12.05 -1.98
CA SER A 182 22.16 12.39 -3.39
C SER A 182 20.73 12.03 -3.72
N GLY A 183 20.09 12.77 -4.64
CA GLY A 183 18.71 12.58 -5.12
C GLY A 183 18.45 11.25 -5.84
N LYS A 184 18.76 10.13 -5.19
CA LYS A 184 18.38 8.77 -5.54
C LYS A 184 17.18 8.37 -4.67
N LEU A 185 16.23 7.66 -5.28
CA LEU A 185 15.06 7.06 -4.61
C LEU A 185 15.47 6.43 -3.27
N ALA A 186 14.82 6.86 -2.19
CA ALA A 186 15.15 6.48 -0.82
C ALA A 186 15.14 4.95 -0.67
N TYR A 187 16.31 4.39 -0.35
CA TYR A 187 16.47 2.97 -0.04
C TYR A 187 15.71 2.64 1.24
N VAL A 188 14.80 1.66 1.19
CA VAL A 188 14.03 1.18 2.34
C VAL A 188 14.74 -0.03 2.94
N PRO A 189 15.25 0.05 4.17
CA PRO A 189 15.76 -1.11 4.88
C PRO A 189 14.59 -2.08 5.14
N TYR A 190 14.65 -3.30 4.60
CA TYR A 190 13.57 -4.30 4.73
C TYR A 190 13.31 -4.74 6.19
N ASN A 191 14.24 -4.44 7.10
CA ASN A 191 14.19 -4.83 8.51
C ASN A 191 13.30 -3.92 9.39
N ASP A 192 12.85 -2.77 8.91
CA ASP A 192 11.90 -1.91 9.64
C ASP A 192 10.51 -1.98 9.03
N TRP A 193 9.66 -2.80 9.64
CA TRP A 193 8.29 -3.02 9.19
C TRP A 193 7.47 -1.72 9.14
N ALA A 194 7.58 -0.86 10.16
CA ALA A 194 6.76 0.35 10.27
C ALA A 194 7.20 1.40 9.25
N ALA A 195 8.51 1.62 9.13
CA ALA A 195 9.06 2.52 8.13
C ALA A 195 8.74 2.07 6.69
N VAL A 196 8.72 0.75 6.43
CA VAL A 196 8.26 0.20 5.15
C VAL A 196 6.80 0.58 4.89
N GLN A 197 5.89 0.45 5.87
CA GLN A 197 4.48 0.80 5.67
C GLN A 197 4.29 2.28 5.28
N CYS A 198 4.99 3.19 5.96
CA CYS A 198 4.92 4.63 5.67
C CYS A 198 5.48 4.98 4.29
N GLN A 199 6.60 4.37 3.91
CA GLN A 199 7.29 4.70 2.65
C GLN A 199 6.68 4.02 1.42
N THR A 200 5.99 2.89 1.61
CA THR A 200 5.33 2.13 0.53
C THR A 200 3.85 2.52 0.36
N SER A 201 3.39 3.52 1.11
CA SER A 201 2.01 3.98 1.08
C SER A 201 1.93 5.51 1.02
N VAL A 202 0.85 6.03 0.44
CA VAL A 202 0.52 7.45 0.47
C VAL A 202 -0.90 7.63 1.00
N ASN A 203 -1.13 8.72 1.73
CA ASN A 203 -2.46 9.17 2.11
C ASN A 203 -2.99 10.20 1.10
N TRP A 204 -4.30 10.43 1.09
CA TRP A 204 -4.89 11.48 0.27
C TRP A 204 -6.11 12.08 0.94
N SER A 205 -6.34 13.38 0.75
CA SER A 205 -7.38 14.12 1.50
C SER A 205 -7.25 13.96 3.04
N PRO A 206 -6.04 14.14 3.62
CA PRO A 206 -5.83 13.98 5.06
C PRO A 206 -6.77 14.87 5.88
N GLY A 207 -7.18 14.40 7.06
CA GLY A 207 -8.11 15.09 7.95
C GLY A 207 -9.56 15.23 7.44
N SER A 208 -9.88 14.81 6.20
CA SER A 208 -11.24 14.92 5.67
C SER A 208 -12.15 13.84 6.25
N TRP A 209 -13.12 14.25 7.08
CA TRP A 209 -14.16 13.35 7.58
C TRP A 209 -14.95 12.68 6.46
N PHE A 210 -15.33 13.44 5.42
CA PHE A 210 -16.07 12.93 4.28
C PHE A 210 -15.31 11.82 3.56
N TRP A 211 -14.05 12.06 3.18
CA TRP A 211 -13.27 11.07 2.44
C TRP A 211 -12.91 9.87 3.30
N ASN A 212 -12.64 10.07 4.59
CA ASN A 212 -12.41 8.96 5.52
C ASN A 212 -13.61 8.02 5.59
N HIS A 213 -14.83 8.56 5.67
CA HIS A 213 -16.03 7.74 5.75
C HIS A 213 -16.46 7.16 4.40
N PHE A 214 -16.49 7.99 3.35
CA PHE A 214 -16.93 7.58 2.02
C PHE A 214 -16.02 6.53 1.38
N SER A 215 -14.72 6.63 1.61
CA SER A 215 -13.75 5.63 1.12
C SER A 215 -13.60 4.43 2.05
N GLY A 216 -14.20 4.43 3.23
CA GLY A 216 -14.01 3.40 4.24
C GLY A 216 -12.58 3.34 4.81
N GLY A 217 -11.89 4.49 4.88
CA GLY A 217 -10.55 4.64 5.42
C GLY A 217 -9.39 4.62 4.41
N LEU A 218 -9.67 4.47 3.11
CA LEU A 218 -8.62 4.39 2.08
C LEU A 218 -7.86 5.71 1.86
N SER A 219 -8.41 6.83 2.34
CA SER A 219 -7.67 8.10 2.43
C SER A 219 -6.49 8.08 3.40
N HIS A 220 -6.46 7.09 4.32
CA HIS A 220 -5.53 6.96 5.44
C HIS A 220 -4.83 5.59 5.45
N GLN A 221 -4.21 5.24 4.33
CA GLN A 221 -3.57 3.94 4.12
C GLN A 221 -2.37 3.71 5.05
N ILE A 222 -1.61 4.76 5.36
CA ILE A 222 -0.46 4.66 6.28
C ILE A 222 -0.95 4.19 7.66
N GLU A 223 -1.97 4.84 8.21
CA GLU A 223 -2.55 4.49 9.50
C GLU A 223 -3.21 3.10 9.46
N HIS A 224 -3.86 2.75 8.36
CA HIS A 224 -4.43 1.41 8.16
C HIS A 224 -3.38 0.31 8.26
N HIS A 225 -2.21 0.52 7.64
CA HIS A 225 -1.12 -0.45 7.65
C HIS A 225 -0.41 -0.54 9.00
N LEU A 226 -0.22 0.59 9.67
CA LEU A 226 0.41 0.64 11.00
C LEU A 226 -0.51 0.07 12.09
N PHE A 227 -1.82 0.34 12.01
CA PHE A 227 -2.80 0.02 13.05
C PHE A 227 -4.05 -0.66 12.48
N PRO A 228 -3.93 -1.86 11.88
CA PRO A 228 -5.06 -2.55 11.23
C PRO A 228 -6.18 -2.92 12.19
N SER A 229 -5.90 -2.97 13.51
CA SER A 229 -6.87 -3.25 14.57
C SER A 229 -7.70 -2.03 14.98
N ILE A 230 -7.31 -0.82 14.58
CA ILE A 230 -8.05 0.41 14.87
C ILE A 230 -9.11 0.62 13.78
N CYS A 231 -10.34 0.95 14.20
CA CYS A 231 -11.43 1.28 13.27
C CYS A 231 -11.05 2.49 12.40
N HIS A 232 -11.31 2.42 11.10
CA HIS A 232 -10.98 3.48 10.15
C HIS A 232 -11.59 4.86 10.50
N THR A 233 -12.71 4.89 11.23
CA THR A 233 -13.29 6.14 11.73
C THR A 233 -12.33 6.93 12.62
N ASN A 234 -11.32 6.27 13.19
CA ASN A 234 -10.36 6.88 14.11
C ASN A 234 -9.08 7.34 13.42
N TYR A 235 -8.85 6.98 12.14
CA TYR A 235 -7.61 7.30 11.45
C TYR A 235 -7.38 8.81 11.34
N CYS A 236 -8.43 9.59 11.09
CA CYS A 236 -8.35 11.05 11.04
C CYS A 236 -7.92 11.71 12.36
N TYR A 237 -8.05 11.03 13.51
CA TYR A 237 -7.66 11.56 14.82
C TYR A 237 -6.26 11.14 15.26
N ILE A 238 -5.70 10.07 14.67
CA ILE A 238 -4.34 9.60 14.99
C ILE A 238 -3.32 10.04 13.94
N GLN A 239 -3.79 10.48 12.77
CA GLN A 239 -2.97 10.85 11.63
C GLN A 239 -1.87 11.86 12.00
N ASP A 240 -2.20 12.90 12.78
CA ASP A 240 -1.25 13.94 13.16
C ASP A 240 -0.17 13.42 14.11
N VAL A 241 -0.52 12.50 15.01
CA VAL A 241 0.43 11.81 15.89
C VAL A 241 1.37 10.94 15.06
N VAL A 242 0.83 10.20 14.08
CA VAL A 242 1.63 9.35 13.18
C VAL A 242 2.57 10.21 12.33
N GLU A 243 2.10 11.32 11.77
CA GLU A 243 2.90 12.22 10.96
C GLU A 243 4.01 12.89 11.80
N LYS A 244 3.70 13.37 13.01
CA LYS A 244 4.70 13.92 13.95
C LYS A 244 5.75 12.86 14.33
N THR A 245 5.30 11.63 14.58
CA THR A 245 6.22 10.51 14.87
C THR A 245 7.07 10.22 13.64
N CYS A 246 6.51 10.17 12.43
CA CYS A 246 7.33 9.98 11.23
C CYS A 246 8.40 11.08 11.10
N ALA A 247 8.05 12.35 11.39
CA ALA A 247 8.99 13.46 11.37
C ALA A 247 10.10 13.34 12.45
N GLU A 248 9.74 12.99 13.68
CA GLU A 248 10.70 12.77 14.79
C GLU A 248 11.72 11.67 14.44
N TYR A 249 11.28 10.64 13.72
CA TYR A 249 12.11 9.48 13.38
C TYR A 249 12.74 9.58 11.98
N GLY A 250 12.52 10.68 11.24
CA GLY A 250 13.05 10.88 9.89
C GLY A 250 12.46 9.94 8.83
N VAL A 251 11.28 9.37 9.08
CA VAL A 251 10.57 8.49 8.15
C VAL A 251 9.70 9.34 7.22
N PRO A 252 9.80 9.17 5.88
CA PRO A 252 8.92 9.86 4.95
C PRO A 252 7.45 9.52 5.21
N TYR A 253 6.65 10.56 5.48
CA TYR A 253 5.21 10.49 5.54
C TYR A 253 4.64 11.24 4.33
N GLN A 254 3.94 10.54 3.45
CA GLN A 254 3.40 11.15 2.22
C GLN A 254 1.89 11.26 2.28
N ALA A 255 1.39 12.47 2.06
CA ALA A 255 -0.02 12.75 1.96
C ALA A 255 -0.30 13.74 0.83
N GLU A 256 -1.21 13.38 -0.06
CA GLU A 256 -1.69 14.25 -1.13
C GLU A 256 -2.89 15.09 -0.67
N PRO A 257 -3.01 16.35 -1.12
CA PRO A 257 -4.07 17.23 -0.67
C PRO A 257 -5.48 16.73 -1.04
N ASN A 258 -5.59 15.95 -2.12
CA ASN A 258 -6.84 15.31 -2.53
C ASN A 258 -6.62 14.14 -3.50
N LEU A 259 -7.66 13.33 -3.67
CA LEU A 259 -7.68 12.16 -4.56
C LEU A 259 -7.32 12.49 -6.01
N PHE A 260 -7.72 13.65 -6.53
CA PHE A 260 -7.44 14.01 -7.92
C PHE A 260 -5.95 14.30 -8.16
N VAL A 261 -5.27 14.93 -7.21
CA VAL A 261 -3.82 15.11 -7.23
C VAL A 261 -3.13 13.75 -7.15
N ALA A 262 -3.56 12.87 -6.24
CA ALA A 262 -3.03 11.52 -6.12
C ALA A 262 -3.17 10.72 -7.42
N TYR A 263 -4.35 10.77 -8.04
CA TYR A 263 -4.62 10.10 -9.32
C TYR A 263 -3.73 10.62 -10.46
N LYS A 264 -3.55 11.93 -10.58
CA LYS A 264 -2.65 12.51 -11.60
C LYS A 264 -1.20 12.05 -11.41
N LYS A 265 -0.70 12.04 -10.18
CA LYS A 265 0.64 11.55 -9.85
C LYS A 265 0.76 10.05 -10.14
N MET A 266 -0.25 9.25 -9.83
CA MET A 266 -0.30 7.84 -10.23
C MET A 266 -0.19 7.67 -11.75
N MET A 267 -0.95 8.43 -12.54
CA MET A 267 -0.89 8.37 -14.01
C MET A 267 0.48 8.78 -14.54
N ALA A 268 1.09 9.83 -13.97
CA ALA A 268 2.44 10.25 -14.32
C ALA A 268 3.48 9.18 -13.96
N HIS A 269 3.34 8.54 -12.79
CA HIS A 269 4.20 7.45 -12.35
C HIS A 269 4.09 6.21 -13.24
N LEU A 270 2.87 5.83 -13.62
CA LEU A 270 2.66 4.75 -14.60
C LEU A 270 3.30 5.09 -15.95
N LYS A 271 3.26 6.35 -16.40
CA LYS A 271 3.97 6.77 -17.62
C LYS A 271 5.48 6.68 -17.44
N PHE A 272 6.01 7.07 -16.28
CA PHE A 272 7.43 6.96 -15.96
C PHE A 272 7.89 5.50 -15.99
N LEU A 273 7.23 4.62 -15.24
CA LEU A 273 7.49 3.18 -15.23
C LEU A 273 7.35 2.57 -16.63
N GLY A 274 6.45 3.09 -17.48
CA GLY A 274 6.27 2.59 -18.84
C GLY A 274 7.47 2.87 -19.76
N ASN A 275 8.27 3.90 -19.45
CA ASN A 275 9.39 4.36 -20.27
C ASN A 275 10.77 4.04 -19.66
N GLU A 276 10.82 3.68 -18.38
CA GLU A 276 12.08 3.35 -17.71
C GLU A 276 12.67 2.03 -18.26
N LYS A 277 13.95 2.02 -18.64
CA LYS A 277 14.65 0.76 -18.95
C LYS A 277 14.94 0.01 -17.65
N VAL A 278 14.82 -1.31 -17.63
CA VAL A 278 15.24 -2.08 -16.45
C VAL A 278 16.72 -1.79 -16.20
N LYS A 279 17.03 -1.26 -15.02
CA LYS A 279 18.41 -1.11 -14.56
C LYS A 279 18.91 -2.53 -14.28
N SER A 280 19.80 -3.03 -15.15
CA SER A 280 20.56 -4.25 -14.96
C SER A 280 21.47 -4.15 -13.74
#